data_AF-A0A839F0T0-F1
#
_entry.id   AF-A0A839F0T0-F1
#
_cell.length_a   1.000
_cell.length_b   1.000
_cell.length_c   1.000
_cell.angle_alpha   90.00
_cell.angle_beta   90.00
_cell.angle_gamma   90.00
#
_symmetry.space_group_name_H-M   'P 1'
#
loop_
_entity.id
_entity.type
_entity.pdbx_description
1 polymer ?
#
loop_
_entity_poly.entity_id
_entity_poly.type
_entity_poly.pdbx_seq_one_letter_code
_entity_poly.pdbx_strand_id
1 'polypeptide(L)'
;MSIVLTPFARTRLFPRQPRGNTILDCTPDAFERRLNDEAPHRVLDGYAPFCKLHVHRNWTSTRCLTVPVTDANRDRLRSAYEARSSEELPVLVRWFEGVEPPVANWLVVILYDRAQLAKEGAPIEADWGVVGCLYTLEPEEIPMAPITMMRNALGVEEGGSGVPIDREAYRRSVEFWERNANWRP
;
A
#
# COMPACT_ATOMS: atom_id res chain seq x y z
N MET A 1 14.51 -18.97 -0.11
CA MET A 1 14.01 -17.73 -0.71
C MET A 1 14.50 -16.58 0.16
N SER A 2 15.07 -15.55 -0.44
CA SER A 2 15.62 -14.38 0.25
C SER A 2 14.85 -13.11 -0.10
N ILE A 3 14.62 -12.26 0.89
CA ILE A 3 13.92 -10.98 0.77
C ILE A 3 14.87 -9.86 1.23
N VAL A 4 14.92 -8.76 0.48
CA VAL A 4 15.63 -7.54 0.90
C VAL A 4 14.70 -6.33 0.93
N LEU A 5 14.90 -5.42 1.87
CA LEU A 5 14.22 -4.14 1.89
C LEU A 5 14.89 -3.19 0.89
N THR A 6 14.18 -2.86 -0.19
CA THR A 6 14.74 -1.96 -1.22
C THR A 6 14.97 -0.55 -0.68
N PRO A 7 15.91 0.23 -1.24
CA PRO A 7 16.08 1.64 -0.88
C PRO A 7 14.78 2.45 -1.05
N PHE A 8 13.99 2.13 -2.08
CA PHE A 8 12.68 2.72 -2.34
C PHE A 8 11.72 2.50 -1.18
N ALA A 9 11.54 1.25 -0.75
CA ALA A 9 10.65 0.92 0.36
C ALA A 9 11.18 1.43 1.70
N ARG A 10 12.50 1.38 1.93
CA ARG A 10 13.12 1.84 3.18
C ARG A 10 12.73 3.28 3.49
N THR A 11 12.83 4.19 2.52
CA THR A 11 12.50 5.62 2.73
C THR A 11 11.02 5.87 3.01
N ARG A 12 10.13 5.05 2.44
CA ARG A 12 8.67 5.18 2.58
C ARG A 12 8.14 4.56 3.88
N LEU A 13 8.62 3.35 4.19
CA LEU A 13 8.15 2.55 5.32
C LEU A 13 8.83 2.94 6.63
N PHE A 14 10.08 3.42 6.56
CA PHE A 14 10.90 3.82 7.71
C PHE A 14 11.51 5.22 7.47
N PRO A 15 10.69 6.27 7.36
CA PRO A 15 11.19 7.63 7.17
C PRO A 15 12.04 8.07 8.38
N ARG A 16 12.97 9.00 8.15
CA ARG A 16 13.85 9.55 9.20
C ARG A 16 13.07 10.12 10.38
N GLN A 17 11.92 10.74 10.10
CA GLN A 17 10.94 11.13 11.11
C GLN A 17 9.75 10.18 10.98
N PRO A 18 9.53 9.29 11.97
CA PRO A 18 8.38 8.40 11.99
C PRO A 18 7.08 9.18 11.89
N ARG A 19 6.15 8.67 11.07
CA ARG A 19 4.78 9.19 10.96
C ARG A 19 3.80 8.13 11.45
N GLY A 20 2.64 8.56 11.93
CA GLY A 20 1.63 7.62 12.43
C GLY A 20 1.19 6.57 11.41
N ASN A 21 1.32 6.85 10.11
CA ASN A 21 0.98 5.98 8.99
C ASN A 21 2.18 5.24 8.37
N THR A 22 3.24 4.99 9.16
CA THR A 22 4.41 4.20 8.76
C THR A 22 4.66 3.06 9.73
N ILE A 23 5.59 2.15 9.43
CA ILE A 23 5.88 1.03 10.31
C ILE A 23 6.44 1.56 11.64
N LEU A 24 5.85 1.13 12.75
CA LEU A 24 6.23 1.54 14.09
C LEU A 24 6.99 0.41 14.82
N ASP A 25 7.69 0.76 15.90
CA ASP A 25 8.34 -0.16 16.85
C ASP A 25 9.27 -1.22 16.24
N CYS A 26 9.74 -1.00 15.02
CA CYS A 26 10.57 -1.93 14.28
C CYS A 26 11.63 -1.16 13.49
N THR A 27 12.86 -1.66 13.49
CA THR A 27 13.91 -1.10 12.63
C THR A 27 13.83 -1.73 11.23
N PRO A 28 14.32 -1.04 10.18
CA PRO A 28 14.38 -1.60 8.83
C PRO A 28 15.02 -2.99 8.78
N ASP A 29 16.15 -3.17 9.46
CA ASP A 29 16.91 -4.42 9.44
C ASP A 29 16.19 -5.53 10.25
N ALA A 30 15.50 -5.18 11.34
CA ALA A 30 14.70 -6.15 12.08
C ALA A 30 13.47 -6.60 11.29
N PHE A 31 12.84 -5.68 10.55
CA PHE A 31 11.74 -5.98 9.64
C PHE A 31 12.20 -6.95 8.54
N GLU A 32 13.30 -6.63 7.85
CA GLU A 32 13.86 -7.49 6.82
C GLU A 32 14.25 -8.89 7.33
N ARG A 33 14.96 -8.96 8.46
CA ARG A 33 15.31 -10.26 9.09
C ARG A 33 14.08 -11.10 9.35
N ARG A 34 13.05 -10.50 9.96
CA ARG A 34 11.82 -11.23 10.28
C ARG A 34 11.10 -11.78 9.05
N LEU A 35 11.10 -11.04 7.93
CA LEU A 35 10.54 -11.53 6.67
C LEU A 35 11.30 -12.73 6.09
N ASN A 36 12.60 -12.85 6.37
CA ASN A 36 13.42 -14.00 5.94
C ASN A 36 13.30 -15.19 6.91
N ASP A 37 13.17 -14.92 8.21
CA ASP A 37 13.17 -15.95 9.26
C ASP A 37 11.79 -16.58 9.48
N GLU A 38 10.71 -15.84 9.25
CA GLU A 38 9.33 -16.28 9.49
C GLU A 38 8.55 -16.45 8.19
N ALA A 39 7.96 -17.63 7.98
CA ALA A 39 7.06 -17.85 6.85
C ALA A 39 5.81 -16.95 6.97
N PRO A 40 5.31 -16.38 5.85
CA PRO A 40 4.07 -15.63 5.85
C PRO A 40 2.89 -16.54 6.23
N HIS A 41 1.86 -15.97 6.83
CA HIS A 41 0.58 -16.66 7.05
C HIS A 41 -0.05 -17.07 5.72
N ARG A 42 0.07 -16.22 4.70
CA ARG A 42 -0.42 -16.47 3.35
C ARG A 42 0.44 -15.74 2.33
N VAL A 43 0.56 -16.33 1.13
CA VAL A 43 1.12 -15.65 -0.04
C VAL A 43 -0.03 -15.45 -1.03
N LEU A 44 -0.29 -14.20 -1.41
CA LEU A 44 -1.26 -13.86 -2.45
C LEU A 44 -0.51 -13.51 -3.74
N ASP A 45 -1.18 -13.73 -4.87
CA ASP A 45 -0.74 -13.17 -6.14
C ASP A 45 -0.94 -11.66 -6.13
N GLY A 46 0.09 -10.93 -6.56
CA GLY A 46 -0.05 -9.51 -6.85
C GLY A 46 -0.70 -9.29 -8.22
N TYR A 47 -0.74 -8.04 -8.65
CA TYR A 47 -1.38 -7.65 -9.92
C TYR A 47 -0.65 -8.17 -11.19
N ALA A 48 0.58 -8.69 -11.04
CA ALA A 48 1.40 -9.18 -12.15
C ALA A 48 2.25 -10.39 -11.71
N PRO A 49 2.74 -11.23 -12.63
CA PRO A 49 3.50 -12.44 -12.28
C PRO A 49 4.76 -12.20 -11.43
N PHE A 50 5.40 -11.04 -11.59
CA PHE A 50 6.57 -10.63 -10.83
C PHE A 50 6.25 -10.06 -9.44
N CYS A 51 4.97 -9.94 -9.08
CA CYS A 51 4.50 -9.31 -7.85
C CYS A 51 3.84 -10.35 -6.93
N LYS A 52 4.28 -10.41 -5.68
CA LYS A 52 3.71 -11.27 -4.64
C LYS A 52 3.40 -10.47 -3.39
N LEU A 53 2.36 -10.88 -2.67
CA LEU A 53 1.98 -10.26 -1.42
C LEU A 53 2.18 -11.26 -0.28
N HIS A 54 3.15 -10.99 0.58
CA HIS A 54 3.40 -11.76 1.79
C HIS A 54 2.56 -11.21 2.94
N VAL A 55 1.62 -12.01 3.45
CA VAL A 55 0.72 -11.61 4.53
C VAL A 55 1.30 -12.12 5.86
N HIS A 56 1.70 -11.20 6.74
CA HIS A 56 2.20 -11.52 8.07
C HIS A 56 1.31 -10.91 9.15
N ARG A 57 1.19 -11.58 10.30
CA ARG A 57 0.57 -10.95 11.48
C ARG A 57 1.35 -9.69 11.84
N ASN A 58 0.66 -8.59 12.14
CA ASN A 58 1.34 -7.39 12.58
C ASN A 58 1.96 -7.60 13.97
N TRP A 59 3.28 -7.47 14.07
CA TRP A 59 4.05 -7.58 15.31
C TRP A 59 4.45 -6.23 15.90
N THR A 60 3.82 -5.16 15.44
CA THR A 60 4.13 -3.78 15.81
C THR A 60 2.85 -3.03 16.23
N SER A 61 2.97 -1.78 16.69
CA SER A 61 1.80 -0.90 16.88
C SER A 61 1.32 -0.20 15.59
N THR A 62 1.85 -0.59 14.41
CA THR A 62 1.50 0.03 13.13
C THR A 62 -0.01 0.05 12.90
N ARG A 63 -0.55 1.22 12.56
CA ARG A 63 -1.98 1.47 12.38
C ARG A 63 -2.40 1.33 10.92
N CYS A 64 -3.69 1.04 10.69
CA CYS A 64 -4.23 0.94 9.36
C CYS A 64 -4.08 2.24 8.55
N LEU A 65 -3.80 2.09 7.25
CA LEU A 65 -3.74 3.22 6.30
C LEU A 65 -5.13 3.78 5.97
N THR A 66 -6.17 3.01 6.25
CA THR A 66 -7.56 3.38 6.03
C THR A 66 -8.35 3.21 7.32
N VAL A 67 -9.42 3.98 7.45
CA VAL A 67 -10.34 3.97 8.58
C VAL A 67 -11.76 3.70 8.05
N PRO A 68 -12.52 2.80 8.70
CA PRO A 68 -13.92 2.59 8.37
C PRO A 68 -14.73 3.89 8.54
N VAL A 69 -15.54 4.20 7.53
CA VAL A 69 -16.52 5.29 7.59
C VAL A 69 -17.75 4.78 8.31
N THR A 70 -18.07 5.42 9.43
CA THR A 70 -19.21 5.10 10.30
C THR A 70 -20.03 6.36 10.54
N ASP A 71 -21.25 6.23 11.03
CA ASP A 71 -22.09 7.40 11.32
C ASP A 71 -21.49 8.31 12.41
N ALA A 72 -20.64 7.77 13.28
CA ALA A 72 -19.96 8.51 14.33
C ALA A 72 -18.73 9.32 13.85
N ASN A 73 -18.22 9.06 12.65
CA ASN A 73 -17.05 9.76 12.12
C ASN A 73 -17.25 10.39 10.74
N ARG A 74 -18.34 10.08 10.02
CA ARG A 74 -18.57 10.52 8.64
C ARG A 74 -18.44 12.04 8.44
N ASP A 75 -18.88 12.82 9.43
CA ASP A 75 -18.78 14.28 9.48
C ASP A 75 -17.33 14.81 9.53
N ARG A 76 -16.37 13.94 9.87
CA ARG A 76 -14.94 14.25 9.95
C ARG A 76 -14.19 13.99 8.65
N LEU A 77 -14.85 13.47 7.61
CA LEU A 77 -14.22 13.31 6.30
C LEU A 77 -13.81 14.67 5.74
N ARG A 78 -12.61 14.71 5.18
CA ARG A 78 -12.08 15.80 4.38
C ARG A 78 -12.06 15.39 2.92
N SER A 79 -12.14 16.37 2.04
CA SER A 79 -12.00 16.16 0.61
C SER A 79 -11.38 17.37 -0.07
N ALA A 80 -10.62 17.12 -1.13
CA ALA A 80 -10.02 18.14 -1.98
C ALA A 80 -9.74 17.56 -3.37
N TYR A 81 -9.41 18.44 -4.31
CA TYR A 81 -8.80 18.05 -5.57
C TYR A 81 -7.27 18.07 -5.39
N GLU A 82 -6.64 16.91 -5.53
CA GLU A 82 -5.19 16.76 -5.32
C GLU A 82 -4.54 16.04 -6.51
N ALA A 83 -3.36 16.50 -6.91
CA ALA A 83 -2.50 15.84 -7.88
C ALA A 83 -1.34 15.13 -7.16
N ARG A 84 -0.87 14.00 -7.71
CA ARG A 84 0.28 13.26 -7.14
C ARG A 84 1.63 13.88 -7.52
N SER A 85 1.66 14.59 -8.64
CA SER A 85 2.79 15.35 -9.15
C SER A 85 2.28 16.62 -9.84
N SER A 86 3.18 17.56 -10.17
CA SER A 86 2.85 18.75 -10.96
C SER A 86 2.44 18.44 -12.41
N GLU A 87 2.69 17.22 -12.87
CA GLU A 87 2.42 16.78 -14.25
C GLU A 87 1.05 16.09 -14.36
N GLU A 88 0.42 15.73 -13.25
CA GLU A 88 -0.87 15.03 -13.23
C GLU A 88 -2.04 15.98 -12.94
N LEU A 89 -3.19 15.70 -13.56
CA LEU A 89 -4.44 16.40 -13.24
C LEU A 89 -4.87 16.12 -11.80
N PRO A 90 -5.34 17.14 -11.05
CA PRO A 90 -5.85 16.93 -9.71
C PRO A 90 -7.19 16.21 -9.75
N VAL A 91 -7.38 15.27 -8.83
CA VAL A 91 -8.57 14.43 -8.74
C VAL A 91 -9.22 14.55 -7.37
N LEU A 92 -10.54 14.36 -7.31
CA LEU A 92 -11.26 14.36 -6.04
C LEU A 92 -10.78 13.18 -5.17
N VAL A 93 -10.24 13.51 -4.00
CA VAL A 93 -9.82 12.55 -2.97
C VAL A 93 -10.53 12.85 -1.67
N ARG A 94 -10.66 11.84 -0.81
CA ARG A 94 -11.21 11.97 0.54
C ARG A 94 -10.39 11.20 1.56
N TRP A 95 -10.34 11.72 2.77
CA TRP A 95 -9.54 11.14 3.86
C TRP A 95 -10.05 11.58 5.22
N PHE A 96 -9.53 10.95 6.27
CA PHE A 96 -9.70 11.40 7.65
C PHE A 96 -8.44 12.06 8.20
N GLU A 97 -8.66 13.05 9.08
CA GLU A 97 -7.63 13.70 9.90
C GLU A 97 -8.09 13.75 11.37
N GLY A 98 -7.13 13.72 12.30
CA GLY A 98 -7.38 13.79 13.74
C GLY A 98 -8.20 12.63 14.32
N VAL A 99 -8.52 11.60 13.52
CA VAL A 99 -9.08 10.33 14.00
C VAL A 99 -7.92 9.38 14.33
N GLU A 100 -8.18 8.40 15.18
CA GLU A 100 -7.23 7.34 15.46
C GLU A 100 -7.65 6.05 14.73
N PRO A 101 -6.86 5.57 13.73
CA PRO A 101 -7.15 4.29 13.09
C PRO A 101 -6.90 3.12 14.04
N PRO A 102 -7.56 1.97 13.83
CA PRO A 102 -7.22 0.77 14.56
C PRO A 102 -5.77 0.34 14.28
N VAL A 103 -5.17 -0.36 15.24
CA VAL A 103 -3.90 -1.08 15.01
C VAL A 103 -4.17 -2.17 13.97
N ALA A 104 -3.30 -2.27 12.95
CA ALA A 104 -3.46 -3.28 11.92
C ALA A 104 -3.28 -4.68 12.51
N ASN A 105 -4.06 -5.65 12.05
CA ASN A 105 -3.86 -7.06 12.40
C ASN A 105 -2.81 -7.73 11.51
N TRP A 106 -2.58 -7.18 10.31
CA TRP A 106 -1.75 -7.75 9.28
C TRP A 106 -0.89 -6.69 8.59
N LEU A 107 0.32 -7.12 8.24
CA LEU A 107 1.22 -6.42 7.32
C LEU A 107 1.24 -7.22 6.02
N VAL A 108 0.73 -6.60 4.94
CA VAL A 108 0.72 -7.19 3.61
C VAL A 108 1.89 -6.61 2.83
N VAL A 109 3.01 -7.34 2.83
CA VAL A 109 4.28 -6.91 2.25
C VAL A 109 4.26 -7.17 0.75
N ILE A 110 4.48 -6.11 -0.03
CA ILE A 110 4.47 -6.14 -1.49
C ILE A 110 5.90 -6.42 -1.97
N LEU A 111 6.09 -7.51 -2.69
CA LEU A 111 7.37 -8.01 -3.16
C LEU A 111 7.42 -8.02 -4.68
N TYR A 112 8.48 -7.47 -5.26
CA TYR A 112 8.81 -7.65 -6.68
C TYR A 112 9.99 -8.61 -6.83
N ASP A 113 9.96 -9.44 -7.87
CA ASP A 113 11.08 -10.32 -8.16
C ASP A 113 12.32 -9.53 -8.62
N ARG A 114 13.48 -10.19 -8.51
CA ARG A 114 14.77 -9.64 -8.93
C ARG A 114 14.79 -9.10 -10.36
N ALA A 115 14.15 -9.82 -11.30
CA ALA A 115 14.22 -9.49 -12.72
C ALA A 115 13.43 -8.21 -13.04
N GLN A 116 12.29 -8.00 -12.39
CA GLN A 116 11.52 -6.78 -12.51
C GLN A 116 12.27 -5.59 -11.90
N LEU A 117 12.84 -5.73 -10.70
CA LEU A 117 13.59 -4.65 -10.07
C LEU A 117 14.82 -4.24 -10.88
N ALA A 118 15.49 -5.19 -11.55
CA ALA A 118 16.56 -4.88 -12.49
C ALA A 118 16.07 -4.06 -13.70
N LYS A 119 14.90 -4.38 -14.26
CA LYS A 119 14.28 -3.59 -15.36
C LYS A 119 13.92 -2.17 -14.92
N GLU A 120 13.55 -1.99 -13.65
CA GLU A 120 13.24 -0.69 -13.04
C GLU A 120 14.50 0.09 -12.59
N GLY A 121 15.71 -0.45 -12.82
CA GLY A 121 16.97 0.21 -12.49
C GLY A 121 17.37 0.11 -11.02
N ALA A 122 16.76 -0.80 -10.26
CA ALA A 122 17.04 -1.04 -8.84
C ALA A 122 17.44 -2.51 -8.59
N PRO A 123 18.53 -3.01 -9.21
CA PRO A 123 18.91 -4.41 -9.10
C PRO A 123 19.19 -4.81 -7.64
N ILE A 124 18.85 -6.06 -7.30
CA ILE A 124 19.09 -6.67 -5.99
C ILE A 124 19.72 -8.06 -6.16
N GLU A 125 20.44 -8.53 -5.14
CA GLU A 125 20.99 -9.89 -5.11
C GLU A 125 19.98 -10.92 -4.56
N ALA A 126 19.03 -10.49 -3.73
CA ALA A 126 18.00 -11.34 -3.17
C ALA A 126 16.97 -11.79 -4.22
N ASP A 127 16.18 -12.81 -3.92
CA ASP A 127 15.13 -13.31 -4.83
C ASP A 127 14.00 -12.29 -5.02
N TRP A 128 13.66 -11.59 -3.93
CA TRP A 128 12.57 -10.63 -3.87
C TRP A 128 12.99 -9.34 -3.16
N GLY A 129 12.48 -8.20 -3.64
CA GLY A 129 12.63 -6.91 -2.99
C GLY A 129 11.30 -6.37 -2.50
N VAL A 130 11.27 -5.89 -1.25
CA VAL A 130 10.12 -5.17 -0.71
C VAL A 130 9.99 -3.85 -1.45
N VAL A 131 8.82 -3.59 -2.06
CA VAL A 131 8.50 -2.32 -2.72
C VAL A 131 7.44 -1.52 -1.97
N GLY A 132 6.72 -2.15 -1.04
CA GLY A 132 5.74 -1.49 -0.19
C GLY A 132 5.16 -2.43 0.85
N CYS A 133 4.28 -1.91 1.70
CA CYS A 133 3.55 -2.67 2.69
C CYS A 133 2.20 -2.01 2.95
N LEU A 134 1.13 -2.80 2.98
CA LEU A 134 -0.19 -2.36 3.44
C LEU A 134 -0.39 -2.79 4.89
N TYR A 135 -1.15 -2.01 5.65
CA TYR A 135 -1.47 -2.29 7.06
C TYR A 135 -2.98 -2.45 7.19
N THR A 136 -3.43 -3.67 7.42
CA THR A 136 -4.83 -4.06 7.21
C THR A 136 -5.42 -4.79 8.43
N LEU A 137 -6.75 -4.72 8.57
CA LEU A 137 -7.48 -5.50 9.58
C LEU A 137 -7.69 -6.95 9.14
N GLU A 138 -7.81 -7.18 7.84
CA GLU A 138 -8.00 -8.49 7.22
C GLU A 138 -6.74 -8.92 6.46
N PRO A 139 -6.49 -10.24 6.32
CA PRO A 139 -5.30 -10.78 5.65
C PRO A 139 -5.38 -10.68 4.12
N GLU A 140 -5.87 -9.54 3.61
CA GLU A 140 -6.17 -9.28 2.20
C GLU A 140 -5.54 -7.96 1.74
N GLU A 141 -5.32 -7.84 0.43
CA GLU A 141 -4.90 -6.58 -0.18
C GLU A 141 -6.01 -5.53 -0.09
N ILE A 142 -5.65 -4.27 0.14
CA ILE A 142 -6.60 -3.16 -0.06
C ILE A 142 -6.70 -2.89 -1.57
N PRO A 143 -7.89 -2.97 -2.18
CA PRO A 143 -8.03 -2.66 -3.60
C PRO A 143 -7.61 -1.22 -3.86
N MET A 144 -6.98 -0.97 -5.02
CA MET A 144 -6.65 0.40 -5.44
C MET A 144 -7.89 1.30 -5.39
N ALA A 145 -7.74 2.56 -5.00
CA ALA A 145 -8.85 3.52 -5.04
C ALA A 145 -9.49 3.61 -6.45
N PRO A 146 -10.81 3.80 -6.58
CA PRO A 146 -11.47 3.81 -7.89
C PRO A 146 -10.87 4.83 -8.86
N ILE A 147 -10.46 5.99 -8.33
CA ILE A 147 -9.80 7.04 -9.12
C ILE A 147 -8.42 6.61 -9.65
N THR A 148 -7.68 5.78 -8.92
CA THR A 148 -6.42 5.21 -9.41
C THR A 148 -6.66 4.28 -10.58
N MET A 149 -7.71 3.47 -10.54
CA MET A 149 -8.09 2.59 -11.66
C MET A 149 -8.52 3.40 -12.89
N MET A 150 -9.31 4.46 -12.69
CA MET A 150 -9.71 5.38 -13.76
C MET A 150 -8.50 6.05 -14.42
N ARG A 151 -7.60 6.63 -13.61
CA ARG A 151 -6.38 7.27 -14.13
C ARG A 151 -5.49 6.27 -14.86
N ASN A 152 -5.33 5.04 -14.35
CA ASN A 152 -4.51 4.02 -15.01
C ASN A 152 -4.97 3.75 -16.44
N ALA A 153 -6.27 3.83 -16.72
CA ALA A 153 -6.82 3.63 -18.05
C ALA A 153 -6.67 4.83 -19.00
N LEU A 154 -6.27 6.01 -18.50
CA LEU A 154 -6.02 7.19 -19.34
C LEU A 154 -4.67 7.14 -20.08
N GLY A 155 -3.77 6.22 -19.71
CA GLY A 155 -2.46 6.08 -20.34
C GLY A 155 -1.34 6.82 -19.61
N VAL A 156 -0.11 6.59 -20.07
CA VAL A 156 1.12 7.10 -19.45
C VAL A 156 1.24 8.63 -19.50
N GLU A 157 0.67 9.26 -20.53
CA GLU A 157 0.65 10.73 -20.68
C GLU A 157 -0.11 11.42 -19.54
N GLU A 158 -1.06 10.73 -18.91
CA GLU A 158 -1.89 11.22 -17.80
C GLU A 158 -1.46 10.59 -16.45
N GLY A 159 -0.24 10.06 -16.36
CA GLY A 159 0.30 9.42 -15.14
C GLY A 159 -0.31 8.04 -14.80
N GLY A 160 -1.02 7.43 -15.76
CA GLY A 160 -1.57 6.09 -15.67
C GLY A 160 -0.65 5.01 -16.22
N SER A 161 -1.02 3.73 -16.08
CA SER A 161 -0.26 2.60 -16.64
C SER A 161 -0.67 2.21 -18.06
N GLY A 162 -1.77 2.75 -18.59
CA GLY A 162 -2.36 2.32 -19.87
C GLY A 162 -3.16 1.03 -19.81
N VAL A 163 -3.36 0.46 -18.61
CA VAL A 163 -4.13 -0.78 -18.42
C VAL A 163 -5.63 -0.47 -18.45
N PRO A 164 -6.42 -1.16 -19.31
CA PRO A 164 -7.88 -0.99 -19.34
C PRO A 164 -8.54 -1.28 -17.99
N ILE A 165 -9.65 -0.59 -17.69
CA ILE A 165 -10.40 -0.81 -16.45
C ILE A 165 -11.02 -2.21 -16.45
N ASP A 166 -10.65 -3.03 -15.48
CA ASP A 166 -11.41 -4.20 -15.07
C ASP A 166 -12.64 -3.75 -14.27
N ARG A 167 -13.83 -3.99 -14.83
CA ARG A 167 -15.10 -3.58 -14.24
C ARG A 167 -15.44 -4.32 -12.95
N GLU A 168 -15.00 -5.56 -12.80
CA GLU A 168 -15.25 -6.34 -11.58
C GLU A 168 -14.35 -5.86 -10.46
N ALA A 169 -13.05 -5.70 -10.75
CA ALA A 169 -12.11 -5.12 -9.80
C ALA A 169 -12.51 -3.69 -9.39
N TYR A 170 -13.04 -2.89 -10.33
CA TYR A 170 -13.54 -1.56 -10.03
C TYR A 170 -14.73 -1.59 -9.06
N ARG A 171 -15.68 -2.52 -9.23
CA ARG A 171 -16.80 -2.67 -8.29
C ARG A 171 -16.35 -3.09 -6.89
N ARG A 172 -15.39 -4.02 -6.80
CA ARG A 172 -14.79 -4.42 -5.50
C ARG A 172 -14.08 -3.25 -4.83
N SER A 173 -13.37 -2.44 -5.62
CA SER A 173 -12.77 -1.19 -5.16
C SER A 173 -13.83 -0.24 -4.61
N VAL A 174 -14.91 0.02 -5.36
CA VAL A 174 -15.99 0.90 -4.88
C VAL A 174 -16.60 0.38 -3.59
N GLU A 175 -16.89 -0.91 -3.46
CA GLU A 175 -17.46 -1.48 -2.24
C GLU A 175 -16.56 -1.24 -1.01
N PHE A 176 -15.26 -1.47 -1.16
CA PHE A 176 -14.30 -1.21 -0.10
C PHE A 176 -14.21 0.29 0.23
N TRP A 177 -14.03 1.13 -0.78
CA TRP A 177 -13.77 2.57 -0.63
C TRP A 177 -15.02 3.38 -0.32
N GLU A 178 -16.23 2.85 -0.52
CA GLU A 178 -17.46 3.46 -0.03
C GLU A 178 -17.51 3.46 1.50
N ARG A 179 -17.02 2.38 2.11
CA ARG A 179 -17.01 2.12 3.55
C ARG A 179 -15.70 2.47 4.25
N ASN A 180 -14.67 2.89 3.52
CA ASN A 180 -13.36 3.24 4.07
C ASN A 180 -12.84 4.55 3.48
N ALA A 181 -11.99 5.25 4.21
CA ALA A 181 -11.22 6.38 3.69
C ALA A 181 -9.77 6.33 4.17
N ASN A 182 -8.86 6.90 3.39
CA ASN A 182 -7.46 7.02 3.79
C ASN A 182 -7.35 7.82 5.09
N TRP A 183 -6.33 7.54 5.89
CA TRP A 183 -6.01 8.34 7.06
C TRP A 183 -4.71 9.11 6.86
N ARG A 184 -4.73 10.38 7.30
CA ARG A 184 -3.57 11.26 7.34
C ARG A 184 -3.29 11.61 8.81
N PRO A 185 -2.07 11.34 9.31
CA PRO A 185 -1.68 11.71 10.66
C PRO A 185 -1.58 13.22 10.82
#